data_AF-A0A1V5URC1-F1
#
_entry.id   AF-A0A1V5URC1-F1
#
_cell.length_a   1.000
_cell.length_b   1.000
_cell.length_c   1.000
_cell.angle_alpha   90.00
_cell.angle_beta   90.00
_cell.angle_gamma   90.00
#
_symmetry.space_group_name_H-M   'P 1'
#
loop_
_entity.id
_entity.type
_entity.pdbx_description
1 polymer ?
#
loop_
_entity_poly.entity_id
_entity_poly.type
_entity_poly.pdbx_seq_one_letter_code
_entity_poly.pdbx_strand_id
1 'polypeptide(L)'
;MIVESEGYKIDFKDALNAFKFDETDKNKSNYHGVTALKAVDIIAEFEDKYVFVEIKKYDNSDELVDSFNFIAGGTIPRHKYFSWLKNYLKSKFRDSFLYRYAENKVDRPIHYICLLNFDNALNVELSKSLRRELPLNKPSERWVHILSKSCNVVNLKKWNEVFTNWPAVEI
;
A
#
# COMPACT_ATOMS: atom_id res chain seq x y z
N MET A 1 -11.37 14.01 -3.84
CA MET A 1 -11.22 13.96 -2.37
C MET A 1 -9.76 13.98 -2.04
N ILE A 2 -9.32 14.90 -1.20
CA ILE A 2 -7.90 15.13 -0.95
C ILE A 2 -7.50 14.47 0.36
N VAL A 3 -6.45 13.64 0.32
CA VAL A 3 -5.89 12.97 1.50
C VAL A 3 -4.40 13.25 1.57
N GLU A 4 -3.92 13.57 2.78
CA GLU A 4 -2.50 13.78 3.07
C GLU A 4 -2.02 12.64 3.98
N SER A 5 -0.94 11.97 3.59
CA SER A 5 -0.30 10.92 4.39
C SER A 5 1.16 10.71 3.95
N GLU A 6 2.03 10.39 4.90
CA GLU A 6 3.45 10.04 4.67
C GLU A 6 4.24 11.03 3.77
N GLY A 7 3.96 12.33 3.87
CA GLY A 7 4.61 13.37 3.05
C GLY A 7 4.07 13.50 1.63
N TYR A 8 2.89 12.94 1.35
CA TYR A 8 2.22 13.05 0.06
C TYR A 8 0.80 13.57 0.22
N LYS A 9 0.34 14.24 -0.83
CA LYS A 9 -1.04 14.69 -1.01
C LYS A 9 -1.60 14.09 -2.29
N ILE A 10 -2.70 13.36 -2.17
CA ILE A 10 -3.35 12.67 -3.30
C ILE A 10 -4.79 13.17 -3.42
N ASP A 11 -5.20 13.58 -4.62
CA ASP A 11 -6.59 13.96 -4.91
C ASP A 11 -7.34 12.87 -5.66
N PHE A 12 -8.08 12.03 -4.95
CA PHE A 12 -8.96 11.02 -5.53
C PHE A 12 -10.25 11.68 -6.06
N LYS A 13 -10.21 12.24 -7.27
CA LYS A 13 -11.28 13.10 -7.82
C LYS A 13 -12.66 12.44 -7.90
N ASP A 14 -12.70 11.16 -8.19
CA ASP A 14 -13.89 10.34 -8.43
C ASP A 14 -14.21 9.39 -7.26
N ALA A 15 -13.55 9.54 -6.11
CA ALA A 15 -13.85 8.73 -4.93
C ALA A 15 -15.12 9.18 -4.21
N LEU A 16 -15.93 8.21 -3.78
CA LEU A 16 -17.06 8.41 -2.88
C LEU A 16 -16.62 8.71 -1.44
N ASN A 17 -15.45 8.18 -1.06
CA ASN A 17 -14.76 8.50 0.19
C ASN A 17 -13.26 8.27 0.01
N ALA A 18 -12.41 9.04 0.68
CA ALA A 18 -10.97 8.77 0.76
C ALA A 18 -10.43 9.32 2.07
N PHE A 19 -9.63 8.52 2.77
CA PHE A 19 -9.19 8.86 4.12
C PHE A 19 -7.89 8.17 4.52
N LYS A 20 -7.16 8.79 5.44
CA LYS A 20 -6.02 8.17 6.12
C LYS A 20 -6.53 7.01 6.98
N PHE A 21 -6.07 5.80 6.69
CA PHE A 21 -6.60 4.56 7.26
C PHE A 21 -5.79 4.04 8.44
N ASP A 22 -4.49 4.33 8.50
CA ASP A 22 -3.61 4.02 9.62
C ASP A 22 -3.64 5.09 10.73
N GLU A 23 -4.72 5.86 10.80
CA GLU A 23 -4.88 6.92 11.81
C GLU A 23 -4.93 6.33 13.23
N THR A 24 -3.99 6.77 14.07
CA THR A 24 -3.84 6.30 15.45
C THR A 24 -4.24 7.35 16.49
N ASP A 25 -4.48 8.60 16.09
CA ASP A 25 -5.02 9.64 16.96
C ASP A 25 -6.52 9.42 17.21
N LYS A 26 -6.84 9.03 18.44
CA LYS A 26 -8.20 8.74 18.92
C LYS A 26 -9.18 9.89 18.76
N ASN A 27 -8.69 11.12 18.59
CA ASN A 27 -9.53 12.31 18.44
C ASN A 27 -9.92 12.57 16.98
N LYS A 28 -9.38 11.81 16.02
CA LYS A 28 -9.70 11.91 14.60
C LYS A 28 -10.83 10.95 14.24
N SER A 29 -11.68 11.37 13.31
CA SER A 29 -12.85 10.59 12.86
C SER A 29 -12.51 9.24 12.24
N ASN A 30 -11.29 9.08 11.75
CA ASN A 30 -10.84 7.88 11.03
C ASN A 30 -9.98 6.95 11.90
N TYR A 31 -9.93 7.21 13.21
CA TYR A 31 -9.27 6.32 14.16
C TYR A 31 -9.91 4.94 14.12
N HIS A 32 -9.15 3.93 13.70
CA HIS A 32 -9.66 2.57 13.48
C HIS A 32 -9.71 1.71 14.76
N GLY A 33 -9.20 2.19 15.89
CA GLY A 33 -9.43 1.54 17.20
C GLY A 33 -8.59 0.31 17.52
N VAL A 34 -7.88 -0.27 16.56
CA VAL A 34 -7.18 -1.55 16.71
C VAL A 34 -5.69 -1.35 16.46
N THR A 35 -4.83 -1.74 17.41
CA THR A 35 -3.37 -1.60 17.25
C THR A 35 -2.66 -2.92 16.95
N ALA A 36 -3.40 -4.03 16.97
CA ALA A 36 -2.85 -5.38 16.79
C ALA A 36 -2.58 -5.75 15.32
N LEU A 37 -3.17 -5.03 14.37
CA LEU A 37 -3.10 -5.29 12.94
C LEU A 37 -2.50 -4.09 12.22
N LYS A 38 -1.71 -4.35 11.18
CA LYS A 38 -1.15 -3.28 10.33
C LYS A 38 -2.23 -2.69 9.42
N ALA A 39 -2.13 -1.41 9.12
CA ALA A 39 -3.04 -0.72 8.21
C ALA A 39 -2.23 -0.03 7.10
N VAL A 40 -2.71 -0.12 5.86
CA VAL A 40 -2.27 0.77 4.77
C VAL A 40 -2.56 2.22 5.13
N ASP A 41 -1.79 3.15 4.56
CA ASP A 41 -1.88 4.54 5.00
C ASP A 41 -3.16 5.22 4.49
N ILE A 42 -3.67 4.84 3.31
CA ILE A 42 -4.88 5.42 2.72
C ILE A 42 -5.81 4.34 2.17
N ILE A 43 -7.11 4.51 2.39
CA ILE A 43 -8.16 3.80 1.65
C ILE A 43 -9.01 4.83 0.89
N ALA A 44 -9.23 4.55 -0.39
CA ALA A 44 -10.21 5.25 -1.22
C ALA A 44 -11.32 4.29 -1.66
N GLU A 45 -12.58 4.71 -1.46
CA GLU A 45 -13.80 4.00 -1.81
C GLU A 45 -14.40 4.62 -3.07
N PHE A 46 -14.63 3.79 -4.09
CA PHE A 46 -15.29 4.16 -5.35
C PHE A 46 -16.56 3.33 -5.50
N GLU A 47 -17.43 3.72 -6.43
CA GLU A 47 -18.68 2.99 -6.70
C GLU A 47 -18.45 1.51 -7.03
N ASP A 48 -17.42 1.22 -7.82
CA ASP A 48 -17.11 -0.11 -8.36
C ASP A 48 -15.94 -0.83 -7.70
N LYS A 49 -15.17 -0.16 -6.82
CA LYS A 49 -13.93 -0.71 -6.27
C LYS A 49 -13.47 -0.04 -4.98
N TYR A 50 -12.53 -0.68 -4.30
CA TYR A 50 -11.70 -0.08 -3.26
C TYR A 50 -10.26 0.04 -3.76
N VAL A 51 -9.57 1.09 -3.34
CA VAL A 51 -8.14 1.29 -3.58
C VAL A 51 -7.43 1.41 -2.24
N PHE A 52 -6.52 0.47 -1.99
CA PHE A 52 -5.66 0.48 -0.80
C PHE A 52 -4.30 1.04 -1.23
N VAL A 53 -3.84 2.08 -0.54
CA VAL A 53 -2.58 2.74 -0.87
C VAL A 53 -1.65 2.67 0.34
N GLU A 54 -0.50 2.04 0.14
CA GLU A 54 0.63 2.10 1.05
C GLU A 54 1.69 3.03 0.45
N ILE A 55 2.17 3.97 1.23
CA ILE A 55 3.21 4.92 0.89
C ILE A 55 4.42 4.58 1.74
N LYS A 56 5.56 4.36 1.09
CA LYS A 56 6.80 4.16 1.81
C LYS A 56 7.92 4.93 1.12
N LYS A 57 8.32 6.02 1.77
CA LYS A 57 9.45 6.87 1.38
C LYS A 57 10.71 6.44 2.13
N TYR A 58 11.85 6.63 1.47
CA TYR A 58 13.18 6.51 2.05
C TYR A 58 13.89 7.84 1.82
N ASP A 59 14.13 8.61 2.87
CA ASP A 59 14.48 10.04 2.72
C ASP A 59 15.86 10.24 2.10
N ASN A 60 16.80 9.30 2.28
CA ASN A 60 18.12 9.34 1.66
C ASN A 60 18.48 8.00 1.00
N SER A 61 19.36 8.02 0.00
CA SER A 61 20.06 6.80 -0.45
C SER A 61 20.75 6.11 0.71
N ASP A 62 21.22 6.89 1.68
CA ASP A 62 21.79 6.43 2.94
C ASP A 62 20.76 5.93 3.92
N GLU A 63 19.48 6.28 3.84
CA GLU A 63 18.43 5.63 4.64
C GLU A 63 17.97 4.32 4.00
N LEU A 64 18.14 4.20 2.69
CA LEU A 64 17.96 2.98 1.92
C LEU A 64 19.15 2.04 2.19
N VAL A 65 20.38 2.57 2.10
CA VAL A 65 21.68 1.94 2.42
C VAL A 65 21.86 1.71 3.93
N ASP A 66 21.32 2.55 4.80
CA ASP A 66 21.28 2.34 6.26
C ASP A 66 20.04 1.55 6.66
N SER A 67 18.94 1.53 5.93
CA SER A 67 17.99 0.42 6.10
C SER A 67 18.62 -0.91 5.65
N PHE A 68 19.63 -0.88 4.75
CA PHE A 68 20.52 -2.00 4.48
C PHE A 68 21.63 -2.17 5.57
N ASN A 69 22.14 -1.10 6.22
CA ASN A 69 23.28 -1.13 7.17
C ASN A 69 22.90 -1.10 8.67
N PHE A 70 21.83 -0.45 9.10
CA PHE A 70 21.30 -0.33 10.47
C PHE A 70 20.67 -1.63 10.98
N ILE A 71 20.07 -2.43 10.09
CA ILE A 71 19.70 -3.83 10.41
C ILE A 71 20.98 -4.69 10.53
N ALA A 72 22.10 -4.18 10.03
CA ALA A 72 23.43 -4.74 10.12
C ALA A 72 24.27 -4.04 11.22
N GLY A 73 24.01 -4.43 12.47
CA GLY A 73 25.14 -4.78 13.34
C GLY A 73 25.99 -5.95 12.79
N GLY A 74 25.98 -6.19 11.46
CA GLY A 74 26.27 -7.42 10.74
C GLY A 74 25.49 -7.51 9.40
N THR A 75 26.20 -7.32 8.29
CA THR A 75 25.87 -7.64 6.88
C THR A 75 24.54 -8.38 6.61
N ILE A 76 23.48 -7.65 6.28
CA ILE A 76 22.24 -8.23 5.73
C ILE A 76 22.23 -8.02 4.20
N PRO A 77 22.34 -9.09 3.39
CA PRO A 77 22.40 -8.96 1.94
C PRO A 77 21.12 -8.35 1.34
N ARG A 78 21.26 -7.70 0.17
CA ARG A 78 20.16 -7.04 -0.57
C ARG A 78 18.87 -7.87 -0.68
N HIS A 79 19.00 -9.18 -0.87
CA HIS A 79 17.86 -10.09 -0.99
C HIS A 79 17.03 -10.20 0.30
N LYS A 80 17.66 -10.09 1.48
CA LYS A 80 16.96 -10.17 2.77
C LYS A 80 16.11 -8.92 3.02
N TYR A 81 16.63 -7.74 2.70
CA TYR A 81 15.85 -6.51 2.77
C TYR A 81 14.69 -6.52 1.77
N PHE A 82 14.92 -6.93 0.52
CA PHE A 82 13.84 -7.07 -0.45
C PHE A 82 12.76 -8.06 0.03
N SER A 83 13.18 -9.14 0.69
CA SER A 83 12.25 -10.06 1.36
C SER A 83 11.52 -9.42 2.53
N TRP A 84 12.20 -8.61 3.34
CA TRP A 84 11.59 -7.87 4.45
C TRP A 84 10.55 -6.87 3.95
N LEU A 85 10.89 -6.03 2.98
CA LEU A 85 9.99 -5.03 2.40
C LEU A 85 8.77 -5.71 1.77
N LYS A 86 8.98 -6.77 1.00
CA LYS A 86 7.88 -7.57 0.44
C LYS A 86 6.97 -8.13 1.54
N ASN A 87 7.54 -8.67 2.62
CA ASN A 87 6.78 -9.18 3.75
C ASN A 87 6.01 -8.06 4.47
N TYR A 88 6.63 -6.89 4.62
CA TYR A 88 6.02 -5.71 5.20
C TYR A 88 4.80 -5.25 4.39
N LEU A 89 4.96 -5.03 3.09
CA LEU A 89 3.87 -4.61 2.18
C LEU A 89 2.75 -5.66 2.12
N LYS A 90 3.12 -6.95 2.10
CA LYS A 90 2.17 -8.06 2.16
C LYS A 90 1.34 -8.03 3.45
N SER A 91 1.97 -7.80 4.60
CA SER A 91 1.27 -7.69 5.88
C SER A 91 0.33 -6.49 5.91
N LYS A 92 0.79 -5.31 5.46
CA LYS A 92 -0.04 -4.10 5.33
C LYS A 92 -1.33 -4.38 4.56
N PHE A 93 -1.23 -5.03 3.40
CA PHE A 93 -2.40 -5.41 2.61
C PHE A 93 -3.31 -6.42 3.31
N ARG A 94 -2.75 -7.53 3.82
CA ARG A 94 -3.56 -8.63 4.40
C ARG A 94 -4.32 -8.19 5.63
N ASP A 95 -3.66 -7.42 6.49
CA ASP A 95 -4.26 -6.92 7.72
C ASP A 95 -5.33 -5.87 7.39
N SER A 96 -5.08 -4.95 6.45
CA SER A 96 -6.10 -4.02 5.94
C SER A 96 -7.30 -4.73 5.31
N PHE A 97 -7.08 -5.84 4.59
CA PHE A 97 -8.19 -6.65 4.11
C PHE A 97 -9.03 -7.20 5.28
N LEU A 98 -8.37 -7.71 6.33
CA LEU A 98 -9.06 -8.25 7.50
C LEU A 98 -9.89 -7.18 8.24
N TYR A 99 -9.35 -5.96 8.36
CA TYR A 99 -10.12 -4.82 8.86
C TYR A 99 -11.39 -4.60 8.06
N ARG A 100 -11.24 -4.42 6.73
CA ARG A 100 -12.37 -4.12 5.85
C ARG A 100 -13.35 -5.28 5.77
N TYR A 101 -12.87 -6.52 5.92
CA TYR A 101 -13.73 -7.69 6.04
C TYR A 101 -14.59 -7.61 7.30
N ALA A 102 -13.99 -7.30 8.46
CA ALA A 102 -14.73 -7.14 9.72
C ALA A 102 -15.72 -5.96 9.69
N GLU A 103 -15.46 -4.96 8.85
CA GLU A 103 -16.34 -3.81 8.61
C GLU A 103 -17.43 -4.07 7.54
N ASN A 104 -17.49 -5.27 6.95
CA ASN A 104 -18.36 -5.61 5.80
C ASN A 104 -18.13 -4.70 4.57
N LYS A 105 -16.88 -4.33 4.32
CA LYS A 105 -16.42 -3.41 3.26
C LYS A 105 -15.47 -4.08 2.26
N VAL A 106 -15.78 -5.33 1.91
CA VAL A 106 -15.05 -6.14 0.90
C VAL A 106 -15.99 -6.66 -0.19
N ASP A 107 -17.10 -5.96 -0.40
CA ASP A 107 -18.15 -6.24 -1.38
C ASP A 107 -17.73 -5.90 -2.83
N ARG A 108 -16.59 -5.21 -3.01
CA ARG A 108 -16.09 -4.74 -4.31
C ARG A 108 -14.64 -5.16 -4.51
N PRO A 109 -14.17 -5.25 -5.76
CA PRO A 109 -12.76 -5.48 -6.07
C PRO A 109 -11.82 -4.51 -5.35
N ILE A 110 -10.77 -5.05 -4.74
CA ILE A 110 -9.73 -4.24 -4.07
C ILE A 110 -8.49 -4.16 -4.96
N HIS A 111 -8.04 -2.95 -5.24
CA HIS A 111 -6.78 -2.67 -5.93
C HIS A 111 -5.76 -2.17 -4.93
N TYR A 112 -4.62 -2.86 -4.82
CA TYR A 112 -3.54 -2.47 -3.93
C TYR A 112 -2.45 -1.72 -4.69
N ILE A 113 -2.03 -0.57 -4.18
CA ILE A 113 -0.98 0.26 -4.78
C ILE A 113 0.05 0.61 -3.70
N CYS A 114 1.32 0.38 -3.99
CA CYS A 114 2.44 0.81 -3.17
C CYS A 114 3.14 1.98 -3.87
N LEU A 115 3.17 3.15 -3.23
CA LEU A 115 3.90 4.33 -3.69
C LEU A 115 5.27 4.35 -3.00
N LEU A 116 6.33 4.06 -3.76
CA LEU A 116 7.72 4.00 -3.31
C LEU A 116 8.58 4.96 -4.11
N ASN A 117 9.57 5.60 -3.50
CA ASN A 117 10.50 6.50 -4.20
C ASN A 117 11.66 5.78 -4.93
N PHE A 118 11.54 4.48 -5.19
CA PHE A 118 12.52 3.71 -5.96
C PHE A 118 12.47 4.00 -7.46
N ASP A 119 13.54 3.61 -8.17
CA ASP A 119 13.54 3.60 -9.63
C ASP A 119 12.47 2.64 -10.21
N ASN A 120 12.13 2.86 -11.49
CA ASN A 120 11.09 2.08 -12.15
C ASN A 120 11.45 0.59 -12.29
N ALA A 121 12.72 0.24 -12.47
CA ALA A 121 13.13 -1.15 -12.67
C ALA A 121 12.94 -1.96 -11.38
N LEU A 122 13.36 -1.40 -10.24
CA LEU A 122 13.19 -2.00 -8.92
C LEU A 122 11.71 -2.12 -8.54
N ASN A 123 10.91 -1.09 -8.84
CA ASN A 123 9.46 -1.12 -8.63
C ASN A 123 8.78 -2.21 -9.47
N VAL A 124 9.19 -2.41 -10.72
CA VAL A 124 8.68 -3.50 -11.58
C VAL A 124 9.03 -4.88 -11.00
N GLU A 125 10.27 -5.06 -10.54
CA GLU A 125 10.70 -6.31 -9.89
C GLU A 125 9.90 -6.60 -8.62
N LEU A 126 9.74 -5.59 -7.75
CA LEU A 126 8.98 -5.71 -6.50
C LEU A 126 7.50 -5.97 -6.76
N SER A 127 6.91 -5.30 -7.75
CA SER A 127 5.53 -5.55 -8.17
C SER A 127 5.35 -7.00 -8.64
N LYS A 128 6.23 -7.50 -9.52
CA LYS A 128 6.19 -8.91 -9.95
C LYS A 128 6.32 -9.87 -8.77
N SER A 129 7.22 -9.58 -7.83
CA SER A 129 7.45 -10.41 -6.66
C SER A 129 6.24 -10.45 -5.73
N LEU A 130 5.65 -9.28 -5.43
CA LEU A 130 4.51 -9.13 -4.54
C LEU A 130 3.24 -9.76 -5.14
N ARG A 131 3.02 -9.62 -6.46
CA ARG A 131 1.91 -10.27 -7.19
C ARG A 131 1.95 -11.80 -7.12
N ARG A 132 3.12 -12.41 -6.93
CA ARG A 132 3.24 -13.88 -6.74
C ARG A 132 2.86 -14.33 -5.33
N GLU A 133 2.93 -13.44 -4.34
CA GLU A 133 2.63 -13.78 -2.94
C GLU A 133 1.26 -13.31 -2.45
N LEU A 134 0.66 -12.36 -3.17
CA LEU A 134 -0.72 -11.98 -2.99
C LEU A 134 -1.61 -12.87 -3.88
N PRO A 135 -2.66 -13.50 -3.33
CA PRO A 135 -3.60 -14.28 -4.13
C PRO A 135 -4.46 -13.32 -4.95
N LEU A 136 -3.97 -13.01 -6.15
CA LEU A 136 -4.69 -12.15 -7.09
C LEU A 136 -5.80 -12.94 -7.78
N ASN A 137 -6.94 -12.29 -8.01
CA ASN A 137 -8.12 -12.89 -8.61
C ASN A 137 -8.59 -14.12 -7.81
N LYS A 138 -9.04 -15.17 -8.50
CA LYS A 138 -9.56 -16.40 -7.90
C LYS A 138 -8.45 -17.46 -7.89
N PRO A 139 -7.76 -17.69 -6.76
CA PRO A 139 -6.65 -18.65 -6.72
C PRO A 139 -7.13 -20.12 -6.72
N SER A 140 -8.41 -20.38 -6.45
CA SER A 140 -8.98 -21.72 -6.36
C SER A 140 -10.50 -21.67 -6.55
N GLU A 141 -11.10 -22.75 -7.03
CA GLU A 141 -12.56 -22.92 -7.09
C GLU A 141 -13.25 -22.76 -5.73
N ARG A 142 -12.54 -23.12 -4.63
CA ARG A 142 -13.05 -22.98 -3.26
C ARG A 142 -13.14 -21.53 -2.78
N TRP A 143 -12.39 -20.63 -3.39
CA TRP A 143 -12.36 -19.23 -2.97
C TRP A 143 -13.56 -18.50 -3.56
N VAL A 144 -14.49 -18.13 -2.67
CA VAL A 144 -15.68 -17.35 -3.03
C VAL A 144 -15.41 -15.84 -3.00
N HIS A 145 -14.35 -15.40 -2.30
CA HIS A 145 -13.92 -14.01 -2.24
C HIS A 145 -12.54 -13.84 -2.87
N ILE A 146 -12.39 -12.75 -3.64
CA ILE A 146 -11.11 -12.31 -4.21
C ILE A 146 -10.52 -11.31 -3.23
N LEU A 147 -9.30 -11.55 -2.73
CA LEU A 147 -8.65 -10.60 -1.81
C LEU A 147 -8.22 -9.34 -2.56
N SER A 148 -7.60 -9.50 -3.74
CA SER A 148 -7.15 -8.38 -4.55
C SER A 148 -7.33 -8.65 -6.04
N LYS A 149 -7.76 -7.62 -6.76
CA LYS A 149 -7.87 -7.63 -8.23
C LYS A 149 -6.55 -7.25 -8.90
N SER A 150 -5.77 -6.38 -8.28
CA SER A 150 -4.45 -5.97 -8.78
C SER A 150 -3.54 -5.50 -7.67
N CYS A 151 -2.23 -5.65 -7.86
CA CYS A 151 -1.20 -5.04 -7.01
C CYS A 151 -0.20 -4.27 -7.89
N ASN A 152 0.03 -3.00 -7.60
CA ASN A 152 0.98 -2.15 -8.35
C ASN A 152 2.00 -1.56 -7.39
N VAL A 153 3.26 -1.49 -7.82
CA VAL A 153 4.32 -0.77 -7.09
C VAL A 153 4.85 0.29 -8.05
N VAL A 154 4.76 1.55 -7.65
CA VAL A 154 5.06 2.71 -8.51
C VAL A 154 5.79 3.77 -7.72
N ASN A 155 6.51 4.65 -8.42
CA ASN A 155 6.96 5.93 -7.86
C ASN A 155 6.01 7.05 -8.25
N LEU A 156 6.25 8.24 -7.71
CA LEU A 156 5.39 9.41 -7.92
C LEU A 156 5.20 9.76 -9.40
N LYS A 157 6.28 9.68 -10.19
CA LYS A 157 6.21 9.90 -11.64
C LYS A 157 5.26 8.89 -12.28
N LYS A 158 5.47 7.60 -12.02
CA LYS A 158 4.66 6.54 -12.62
C LYS A 158 3.21 6.55 -12.13
N TRP A 159 2.99 6.93 -10.88
CA TRP A 159 1.67 7.15 -10.31
C TRP A 159 0.89 8.16 -11.17
N ASN A 160 1.45 9.35 -11.39
CA ASN A 160 0.79 10.41 -12.14
C ASN A 160 0.62 10.10 -13.64
N GLU A 161 1.47 9.24 -14.22
CA GLU A 161 1.28 8.72 -15.58
C GLU A 161 0.10 7.75 -15.71
N VAL A 162 -0.14 6.91 -14.70
CA VAL A 162 -1.10 5.80 -14.77
C VAL A 162 -2.45 6.16 -14.16
N PHE A 163 -2.45 6.90 -13.05
CA PHE A 163 -3.63 7.25 -12.27
C PHE A 163 -3.97 8.73 -12.47
N THR A 164 -4.29 9.12 -13.71
CA THR A 164 -4.52 10.53 -14.10
C THR A 164 -5.68 11.20 -13.37
N ASN A 165 -6.65 10.40 -12.90
CA ASN A 165 -7.76 10.90 -12.08
C ASN A 165 -7.37 11.14 -10.62
N TRP A 166 -6.21 10.62 -10.17
CA TRP A 166 -5.76 10.66 -8.79
C TRP A 166 -4.39 11.36 -8.67
N PRO A 167 -4.24 12.62 -9.11
CA PRO A 167 -2.94 13.27 -9.08
C PRO A 167 -2.37 13.30 -7.67
N ALA A 168 -1.08 13.02 -7.57
CA ALA A 168 -0.33 13.01 -6.32
C ALA A 168 0.86 13.98 -6.40
N VAL A 169 1.14 14.65 -5.29
CA VAL A 169 2.30 15.52 -5.10
C VAL A 169 2.97 15.23 -3.75
N GLU A 170 4.27 15.48 -3.67
CA GLU A 170 5.02 15.48 -2.41
C GLU A 170 4.81 16.83 -1.70
N ILE A 171 4.68 16.82 -0.37
CA ILE A 171 4.40 18.01 0.46
C ILE A 171 5.29 18.07 1.71
#